data_AF-A0A962XBB5-F1
#
_entry.id   AF-A0A962XBB5-F1
#
_cell.length_a   1.000
_cell.length_b   1.000
_cell.length_c   1.000
_cell.angle_alpha   90.00
_cell.angle_beta   90.00
_cell.angle_gamma   90.00
#
_symmetry.space_group_name_H-M   'P 1'
#
loop_
_entity.id
_entity.type
_entity.pdbx_description
1 polymer ?
#
loop_
_entity_poly.entity_id
_entity_poly.type
_entity_poly.pdbx_seq_one_letter_code
_entity_poly.pdbx_strand_id
1 'polypeptide(L)'
;MSSKPEHDDSNLPPTRRSPRPLSIILSVLAAFFGVQSEKNRTRDFQQGRPIHYILVGLIMTLLFILAVLVAVKLALRSAGV
;
A
#
# COMPACT_ATOMS: atom_id res chain seq x y z
N MET A 1 20.43 -10.18 52.45
CA MET A 1 19.12 -9.75 51.93
C MET A 1 19.34 -9.21 50.53
N SER A 2 18.82 -9.88 49.50
CA SER A 2 18.99 -9.52 48.08
C SER A 2 17.81 -8.65 47.65
N SER A 3 18.06 -7.39 47.30
CA SER A 3 17.14 -6.55 46.53
C SER A 3 17.82 -6.22 45.21
N LYS A 4 17.72 -7.16 44.27
CA LYS A 4 18.08 -6.95 42.86
C LYS A 4 17.17 -5.84 42.31
N PRO A 5 17.72 -4.79 41.68
CA PRO A 5 16.90 -3.71 41.14
C PRO A 5 16.07 -4.24 39.96
N GLU A 6 14.76 -4.00 39.99
CA GLU A 6 13.88 -4.20 38.84
C GLU A 6 14.30 -3.26 37.70
N HIS A 7 14.58 -3.85 36.55
CA HIS A 7 15.01 -3.16 35.34
C HIS A 7 13.75 -2.70 34.59
N ASP A 8 13.44 -1.41 34.66
CA ASP A 8 12.32 -0.80 33.94
C ASP A 8 12.68 -0.64 32.45
N ASP A 9 12.30 -1.65 31.67
CA ASP A 9 12.57 -1.75 30.23
C ASP A 9 11.55 -1.00 29.36
N SER A 10 10.80 -0.05 29.93
CA SER A 10 9.77 0.74 29.22
C SER A 10 10.33 1.75 28.20
N ASN A 11 11.65 1.95 28.13
CA ASN A 11 12.29 3.00 27.33
C ASN A 11 13.39 2.53 26.37
N LEU A 12 13.35 1.28 25.88
CA LEU A 12 14.28 0.82 24.84
C LEU A 12 13.73 1.09 23.42
N PRO A 13 14.49 1.78 22.55
CA PRO A 13 14.08 1.98 21.16
C PRO A 13 14.03 0.62 20.43
N PRO A 14 13.03 0.38 19.56
CA PRO A 14 12.83 -0.93 18.95
C PRO A 14 14.03 -1.34 18.08
N THR A 15 14.56 -2.53 18.36
CA THR A 15 15.66 -3.14 17.60
C THR A 15 15.21 -3.44 16.16
N ARG A 16 15.91 -2.89 15.16
CA ARG A 16 15.60 -3.07 13.74
C ARG A 16 15.90 -4.51 13.30
N ARG A 17 14.89 -5.37 13.29
CA ARG A 17 14.97 -6.71 12.68
C ARG A 17 15.00 -6.58 11.15
N SER A 18 15.90 -7.32 10.50
CA SER A 18 15.95 -7.44 9.04
C SER A 18 14.57 -7.87 8.52
N PRO A 19 13.96 -7.12 7.58
CA PRO A 19 12.65 -7.46 7.04
C PRO A 19 12.68 -8.87 6.46
N ARG A 20 11.77 -9.73 6.90
CA ARG A 20 11.65 -11.08 6.32
C ARG A 20 11.30 -10.93 4.82
N PRO A 21 11.77 -11.81 3.94
CA PRO A 21 11.40 -11.76 2.51
C PRO A 21 9.89 -11.66 2.29
N LEU A 22 9.10 -12.32 3.16
CA LEU A 22 7.64 -12.20 3.22
C LEU A 22 7.12 -10.78 3.49
N SER A 23 7.78 -10.01 4.36
CA SER A 23 7.40 -8.61 4.62
C SER A 23 7.68 -7.70 3.43
N ILE A 24 8.68 -8.03 2.61
CA ILE A 24 8.97 -7.31 1.37
C ILE A 24 7.86 -7.60 0.34
N ILE A 25 7.42 -8.86 0.20
CA ILE A 25 6.28 -9.21 -0.67
C ILE A 25 4.99 -8.53 -0.20
N LEU A 26 4.72 -8.55 1.10
CA LEU A 26 3.56 -7.86 1.69
C LEU A 26 3.62 -6.34 1.48
N SER A 27 4.81 -5.74 1.51
CA SER A 27 5.03 -4.33 1.23
C SER A 27 4.80 -3.98 -0.25
N VAL A 28 5.31 -4.81 -1.17
CA VAL A 28 5.10 -4.65 -2.61
C VAL A 28 3.63 -4.80 -2.98
N LEU A 29 2.91 -5.71 -2.33
CA LEU A 29 1.46 -5.83 -2.45
C LEU A 29 0.74 -4.59 -1.91
N ALA A 30 1.10 -4.10 -0.72
CA ALA A 30 0.53 -2.87 -0.18
C ALA A 30 0.75 -1.65 -1.10
N ALA A 31 1.91 -1.56 -1.76
CA ALA A 31 2.21 -0.50 -2.72
C ALA A 31 1.36 -0.59 -4.00
N PHE A 32 1.03 -1.80 -4.48
CA PHE A 32 0.13 -2.00 -5.63
C PHE A 32 -1.32 -1.61 -5.34
N PHE A 33 -1.73 -1.65 -4.07
CA PHE A 33 -3.08 -1.29 -3.64
C PHE A 33 -3.29 0.23 -3.44
N GLY A 34 -2.31 1.08 -3.76
CA GLY A 34 -2.47 2.53 -3.70
C GLY A 34 -2.33 3.10 -2.29
N VAL A 35 -1.40 2.57 -1.48
CA VAL A 35 -1.05 3.13 -0.16
C VAL A 35 -0.36 4.49 -0.35
N GLN A 36 -1.18 5.50 -0.60
CA GLN A 36 -0.76 6.89 -0.58
C GLN A 36 -0.49 7.25 0.87
N SER A 37 0.80 7.48 1.19
CA SER A 37 1.26 7.92 2.50
C SER A 37 0.40 9.09 3.00
N GLU A 38 0.06 9.06 4.29
CA GLU A 38 -0.76 10.08 4.95
C GLU A 38 -0.21 11.50 4.69
N LYS A 39 1.11 11.66 4.58
CA LYS A 39 1.77 12.92 4.21
C LYS A 39 1.31 13.46 2.85
N ASN A 40 1.15 12.59 1.87
CA ASN A 40 0.72 12.97 0.53
C ASN A 40 -0.78 13.32 0.55
N ARG A 41 -1.59 12.58 1.31
CA ARG A 41 -2.99 12.92 1.57
C ARG A 41 -3.13 14.29 2.25
N THR A 42 -2.36 14.57 3.29
CA THR A 42 -2.47 15.85 4.01
C THR A 42 -2.09 17.04 3.12
N ARG A 43 -1.04 16.91 2.29
CA ARG A 43 -0.67 17.95 1.32
C ARG A 43 -1.75 18.15 0.25
N ASP A 44 -2.28 17.06 -0.28
CA ASP A 44 -3.27 17.06 -1.34
C ASP A 44 -4.63 17.61 -0.88
N PHE A 45 -4.97 17.38 0.39
CA PHE A 45 -6.20 17.87 1.02
C PHE A 45 -6.05 19.29 1.61
N GLN A 46 -4.84 19.74 1.95
CA GLN A 46 -4.60 21.11 2.42
C GLN A 46 -4.38 22.10 1.26
N GLN A 47 -3.81 21.67 0.14
CA GLN A 47 -3.48 22.56 -0.99
C GLN A 47 -4.42 22.41 -2.20
N GLY A 48 -5.21 21.34 -2.27
CA GLY A 48 -6.06 21.03 -3.42
C GLY A 48 -7.51 20.69 -3.07
N ARG A 49 -8.41 20.79 -4.06
CA ARG A 49 -9.81 20.34 -3.92
C ARG A 49 -9.87 18.81 -4.02
N PRO A 50 -10.34 18.08 -2.99
CA PRO A 50 -10.40 16.60 -2.98
C PRO A 50 -11.09 15.97 -4.20
N ILE A 51 -12.00 16.70 -4.84
CA ILE A 51 -12.73 16.27 -6.03
C ILE A 51 -11.82 15.87 -7.22
N HIS A 52 -10.65 16.50 -7.38
CA HIS A 52 -9.74 16.17 -8.48
C HIS A 52 -9.11 14.79 -8.30
N TYR A 53 -8.75 14.43 -7.06
CA TYR A 53 -8.18 13.13 -6.75
C TYR A 53 -9.19 12.00 -6.94
N ILE A 54 -10.46 12.25 -6.60
CA ILE A 54 -11.56 11.29 -6.83
C ILE A 54 -11.78 11.07 -8.33
N LEU A 55 -11.78 12.16 -9.12
CA LEU A 55 -11.98 12.05 -10.56
C LEU A 55 -10.84 11.28 -11.25
N VAL A 56 -9.59 11.59 -10.89
CA VAL A 56 -8.41 10.86 -11.40
C VAL A 56 -8.45 9.40 -10.97
N GLY A 57 -8.79 9.12 -9.71
CA GLY A 57 -8.97 7.74 -9.22
C GLY A 57 -10.03 6.97 -10.02
N LEU A 58 -11.17 7.60 -10.28
CA LEU A 58 -12.26 6.99 -11.06
C LEU A 58 -11.82 6.69 -12.50
N ILE A 59 -11.14 7.63 -13.16
CA ILE A 59 -10.60 7.41 -14.52
C ILE A 59 -9.61 6.25 -14.52
N MET A 60 -8.68 6.22 -13.55
CA MET A 60 -7.71 5.13 -13.42
C MET A 60 -8.37 3.77 -13.20
N THR A 61 -9.44 3.72 -12.39
CA THR A 61 -10.21 2.48 -12.18
C THR A 61 -10.88 2.01 -13.46
N LEU A 62 -11.49 2.92 -14.23
CA LEU A 62 -12.12 2.57 -15.51
C LEU A 62 -11.11 2.05 -16.53
N LEU A 63 -9.93 2.67 -16.60
CA LEU A 63 -8.83 2.21 -17.46
C LEU A 63 -8.34 0.81 -17.05
N PHE A 64 -8.21 0.55 -15.75
CA PHE A 64 -7.84 -0.78 -15.25
C PHE A 64 -8.86 -1.85 -15.64
N ILE A 65 -10.15 -1.56 -15.48
CA ILE A 65 -11.24 -2.47 -15.89
C ILE A 65 -11.14 -2.76 -17.38
N LEU A 66 -10.95 -1.74 -18.22
CA LEU A 66 -10.82 -1.91 -19.66
C LEU A 66 -9.60 -2.78 -20.03
N ALA A 67 -8.47 -2.55 -19.36
CA ALA A 67 -7.26 -3.36 -19.56
C ALA A 67 -7.51 -4.84 -19.26
N VAL A 68 -8.19 -5.14 -18.14
CA VAL A 68 -8.58 -6.52 -17.79
C VAL A 68 -9.52 -7.11 -18.86
N LEU A 69 -10.52 -6.36 -19.31
CA LEU A 69 -11.45 -6.83 -20.35
C LEU A 69 -10.74 -7.14 -21.67
N VAL A 70 -9.78 -6.31 -22.09
CA VAL A 70 -8.96 -6.56 -23.28
C VAL A 70 -8.11 -7.81 -23.10
N ALA A 71 -7.46 -7.95 -21.95
CA ALA A 71 -6.65 -9.13 -21.63
C ALA A 71 -7.50 -10.42 -21.68
N VAL A 72 -8.70 -10.40 -21.11
CA VAL A 72 -9.64 -11.54 -21.14
C VAL A 72 -10.09 -11.83 -22.57
N LYS A 73 -10.45 -10.82 -23.36
CA LYS A 73 -10.84 -11.01 -24.76
C LYS A 73 -9.71 -11.61 -25.59
N LEU A 74 -8.47 -11.18 -25.36
CA LEU A 74 -7.30 -11.74 -26.04
C LEU A 74 -7.07 -13.19 -25.61
N ALA A 75 -7.22 -13.49 -24.33
CA ALA A 75 -7.12 -14.85 -23.80
C ALA A 75 -8.18 -15.78 -24.43
N LEU A 76 -9.44 -15.34 -24.51
CA LEU A 76 -10.51 -16.12 -25.14
C LEU A 76 -10.26 -16.36 -26.63
N ARG A 77 -9.83 -15.31 -27.36
CA ARG A 77 -9.40 -15.46 -28.76
C ARG A 77 -8.26 -16.46 -28.92
N SER A 78 -7.28 -16.44 -28.02
CA SER A 78 -6.15 -17.38 -28.06
C SER A 78 -6.57 -18.81 -27.70
N ALA A 79 -7.61 -18.96 -26.89
CA ALA A 79 -8.19 -20.24 -26.51
C ALA A 79 -9.14 -20.83 -27.57
N GLY A 80 -9.42 -20.09 -28.66
CA GLY A 80 -10.26 -20.56 -29.76
C GLY A 80 -11.77 -20.54 -29.48
N VAL A 81 -12.21 -19.76 -28.48
CA VAL A 81 -13.63 -19.50 -28.16
C VAL A 81 -14.07 -18.15 -28.72
#